data_AF-G9ZDB8-F1
#
_entry.id   AF-G9ZDB8-F1
#
_cell.length_a   1.000
_cell.length_b   1.000
_cell.length_c   1.000
_cell.angle_alpha   90.00
_cell.angle_beta   90.00
_cell.angle_gamma   90.00
#
_symmetry.space_group_name_H-M   'P 1'
#
loop_
_entity.id
_entity.type
_entity.pdbx_description
1 polymer ?
#
loop_
_entity_poly.entity_id
_entity_poly.type
_entity_poly.pdbx_seq_one_letter_code
_entity_poly.pdbx_strand_id
1 'polypeptide(L)'
;MMKPHTALLPLLAVAITAYARPITYVDYGQDKIPNIVTAAGIASEIIFEPDEVIEYHTFGFEAAWEAQVVKDHILVFKSKDAQPQTNLIVHTDKRSYLFTVTVGNNNWEGHPNKA
;
A
#
# COMPACT_ATOMS: atom_id res chain seq x y z
N MET A 1 -4.91 47.36 -44.43
CA MET A 1 -4.81 47.24 -42.97
C MET A 1 -5.32 45.86 -42.58
N MET A 2 -4.44 44.86 -42.53
CA MET A 2 -4.77 43.46 -42.27
C MET A 2 -4.63 43.16 -40.76
N LYS A 3 -5.71 42.70 -40.13
CA LYS A 3 -5.73 42.29 -38.72
C LYS A 3 -4.98 40.96 -38.56
N PRO A 4 -4.13 40.78 -37.54
CA PRO A 4 -3.52 39.49 -37.26
C PRO A 4 -4.56 38.57 -36.61
N HIS A 5 -4.79 37.40 -37.20
CA HIS A 5 -5.56 36.33 -36.57
C HIS A 5 -4.65 35.59 -35.60
N THR A 6 -4.86 35.82 -34.30
CA THR A 6 -4.25 35.02 -33.24
C THR A 6 -4.92 33.65 -33.23
N ALA A 7 -4.23 32.62 -33.72
CA ALA A 7 -4.68 31.24 -33.61
C ALA A 7 -4.41 30.75 -32.17
N LEU A 8 -5.47 30.55 -31.40
CA LEU A 8 -5.40 29.95 -30.07
C LEU A 8 -5.41 28.43 -30.22
N LEU A 9 -4.26 27.77 -30.01
CA LEU A 9 -4.19 26.30 -29.91
C LEU A 9 -4.85 25.86 -28.59
N PRO A 10 -5.84 24.95 -28.59
CA PRO A 10 -6.35 24.39 -27.35
C PRO A 10 -5.32 23.38 -26.81
N LEU A 11 -4.79 23.65 -25.62
CA LEU A 11 -4.00 22.69 -24.86
C LEU A 11 -4.98 21.68 -24.24
N LEU A 12 -5.13 20.49 -24.84
CA LEU A 12 -5.86 19.39 -24.21
C LEU A 12 -5.05 18.89 -23.01
N ALA A 13 -5.43 19.30 -21.80
CA ALA A 13 -4.98 18.65 -20.58
C ALA A 13 -5.70 17.31 -20.44
N VAL A 14 -5.01 16.20 -20.76
CA VAL A 14 -5.49 14.85 -20.44
C VAL A 14 -5.36 14.66 -18.94
N ALA A 15 -6.48 14.64 -18.22
CA ALA A 15 -6.49 14.25 -16.82
C ALA A 15 -6.26 12.74 -16.73
N ILE A 16 -5.02 12.33 -16.43
CA ILE A 16 -4.71 10.94 -16.11
C ILE A 16 -5.34 10.64 -14.75
N THR A 17 -6.43 9.89 -14.74
CA THR A 17 -6.97 9.35 -13.50
C THR A 17 -6.09 8.18 -13.08
N ALA A 18 -5.27 8.37 -12.03
CA ALA A 18 -4.55 7.26 -11.42
C ALA A 18 -5.57 6.35 -10.72
N TYR A 19 -5.79 5.16 -11.26
CA TYR A 19 -6.57 4.11 -10.62
C TYR A 19 -5.74 3.51 -9.47
N ALA A 20 -6.38 3.30 -8.31
CA ALA A 20 -5.75 2.56 -7.24
C ALA A 20 -5.50 1.12 -7.72
N ARG A 21 -4.26 0.64 -7.61
CA ARG A 21 -3.92 -0.75 -7.94
C ARG A 21 -4.13 -1.59 -6.69
N PRO A 22 -5.10 -2.52 -6.67
CA PRO A 22 -5.40 -3.30 -5.46
C PRO A 22 -4.25 -4.25 -5.08
N ILE A 23 -3.42 -4.65 -6.05
CA ILE A 23 -2.24 -5.49 -5.84
C ILE A 23 -1.00 -4.71 -6.30
N THR A 24 0.03 -4.71 -5.47
CA THR A 24 1.33 -4.09 -5.75
C THR A 24 2.43 -5.14 -5.65
N TYR A 25 3.25 -5.25 -6.68
CA TYR A 25 4.45 -6.08 -6.69
C TYR A 25 5.66 -5.20 -6.40
N VAL A 26 6.52 -5.64 -5.49
CA VAL A 26 7.70 -4.89 -5.07
C VAL A 26 8.88 -5.84 -4.98
N ASP A 27 9.95 -5.56 -5.74
CA ASP A 27 11.20 -6.29 -5.59
C ASP A 27 11.85 -5.95 -4.25
N TYR A 28 12.30 -6.98 -3.54
CA TYR A 28 13.09 -6.80 -2.32
C TYR A 28 14.29 -5.89 -2.57
N GLY A 29 14.52 -4.98 -1.62
CA GLY A 29 15.72 -4.17 -1.56
C GLY A 29 15.98 -3.79 -0.12
N GLN A 30 17.22 -3.96 0.32
CA GLN A 30 17.61 -3.78 1.73
C GLN A 30 17.33 -2.36 2.26
N ASP A 31 17.37 -1.36 1.37
CA ASP A 31 17.13 0.05 1.70
C ASP A 31 15.73 0.54 1.26
N LYS A 32 14.83 -0.38 0.89
CA LYS A 32 13.47 -0.05 0.48
C LYS A 32 12.52 -0.19 1.68
N ILE A 33 11.69 0.83 1.86
CA ILE A 33 10.60 0.84 2.85
C ILE A 33 9.28 1.00 2.09
N PRO A 34 8.65 -0.10 1.63
CA PRO A 34 7.40 0.00 0.88
C PRO A 34 6.25 0.49 1.76
N ASN A 35 5.32 1.24 1.17
CA ASN A 35 4.10 1.70 1.83
C ASN A 35 2.93 0.78 1.53
N ILE A 36 2.21 0.38 2.57
CA ILE A 36 0.97 -0.38 2.49
C ILE A 36 -0.18 0.53 2.89
N VAL A 37 -1.13 0.71 1.98
CA VAL A 37 -2.35 1.49 2.25
C VAL A 37 -3.44 0.54 2.74
N THR A 38 -3.95 0.83 3.92
CA THR A 38 -4.98 0.04 4.61
C THR A 38 -6.20 0.90 4.90
N ALA A 39 -7.32 0.28 5.27
CA ALA A 39 -8.49 1.00 5.73
C ALA A 39 -9.27 0.18 6.76
N ALA A 40 -10.01 0.86 7.63
CA ALA A 40 -10.79 0.21 8.69
C ALA A 40 -11.77 -0.81 8.10
N GLY A 41 -11.76 -2.03 8.66
CA GLY A 41 -12.62 -3.12 8.20
C GLY A 41 -12.18 -3.81 6.91
N ILE A 42 -11.04 -3.42 6.31
CA ILE A 42 -10.49 -4.03 5.10
C ILE A 42 -9.21 -4.79 5.45
N ALA A 43 -9.17 -6.07 5.11
CA ALA A 43 -7.96 -6.88 5.28
C ALA A 43 -6.94 -6.58 4.18
N SER A 44 -5.67 -6.68 4.52
CA SER A 44 -4.54 -6.59 3.61
C SER A 44 -3.66 -7.82 3.76
N GLU A 45 -2.93 -8.17 2.70
CA GLU A 45 -1.98 -9.26 2.72
C GLU A 45 -0.63 -8.84 2.12
N ILE A 46 0.43 -9.45 2.63
CA ILE A 46 1.76 -9.43 2.02
C ILE A 46 2.12 -10.88 1.74
N ILE A 47 2.48 -11.15 0.49
CA ILE A 47 2.96 -12.46 0.05
C ILE A 47 4.47 -12.32 -0.17
N PHE A 48 5.26 -12.98 0.67
CA PHE A 48 6.70 -13.10 0.50
C PHE A 48 7.01 -14.21 -0.53
N GLU A 49 8.29 -14.39 -0.87
CA GLU A 49 8.67 -15.49 -1.78
C GLU A 49 8.17 -16.84 -1.22
N PRO A 50 7.71 -17.77 -2.08
CA PRO A 50 7.10 -19.03 -1.63
C PRO A 50 8.01 -19.93 -0.78
N ASP A 51 9.31 -19.66 -0.79
CA ASP A 51 10.34 -20.39 -0.09
C ASP A 51 10.85 -19.65 1.17
N GLU A 52 10.25 -18.51 1.54
CA GLU A 52 10.47 -17.82 2.81
C GLU A 52 9.52 -18.32 3.90
N VAL A 53 9.98 -18.32 5.14
CA VAL A 53 9.19 -18.65 6.33
C VAL A 53 9.19 -17.44 7.25
N ILE A 54 8.01 -16.89 7.57
CA ILE A 54 7.86 -15.78 8.52
C ILE A 54 8.13 -16.31 9.93
N GLU A 55 9.19 -15.81 10.54
CA GLU A 55 9.59 -16.17 11.91
C GLU A 55 9.07 -15.16 12.94
N TYR A 56 8.92 -13.89 12.52
CA TYR A 56 8.49 -12.82 13.40
C TYR A 56 7.81 -11.68 12.63
N HIS A 57 6.81 -11.06 13.25
CA HIS A 57 6.23 -9.81 12.79
C HIS A 57 5.76 -8.95 13.97
N THR A 58 5.79 -7.63 13.81
CA THR A 58 5.19 -6.70 14.78
C THR A 58 4.78 -5.40 14.12
N PHE A 59 3.74 -4.78 14.66
CA PHE A 59 3.32 -3.42 14.32
C PHE A 59 3.75 -2.47 15.44
N GLY A 60 4.17 -1.25 15.10
CA GLY A 60 4.46 -0.22 16.11
C GLY A 60 3.31 0.03 17.10
N PHE A 61 2.05 -0.05 16.64
CA PHE A 61 0.85 -0.02 17.47
C PHE A 61 0.15 -1.39 17.54
N GLU A 62 0.87 -2.44 17.95
CA GLU A 62 0.41 -3.84 17.92
C GLU A 62 -1.02 -4.08 18.43
N ALA A 63 -1.43 -3.44 19.53
CA ALA A 63 -2.78 -3.60 20.08
C ALA A 63 -3.91 -3.23 19.09
N ALA A 64 -3.62 -2.33 18.15
CA ALA A 64 -4.56 -1.88 17.13
C ALA A 64 -4.72 -2.92 16.00
N TRP A 65 -3.74 -3.79 15.76
CA TRP A 65 -3.75 -4.68 14.60
C TRP A 65 -4.13 -6.10 14.98
N GLU A 66 -4.78 -6.80 14.06
CA GLU A 66 -4.86 -8.26 14.07
C GLU A 66 -4.06 -8.76 12.89
N ALA A 67 -3.19 -9.74 13.12
CA ALA A 67 -2.38 -10.35 12.09
C ALA A 67 -2.28 -11.86 12.29
N GLN A 68 -2.13 -12.58 11.19
CA GLN A 68 -1.94 -14.02 11.18
C GLN A 68 -1.01 -14.41 10.03
N VAL A 69 -0.17 -15.40 10.28
CA VAL A 69 0.66 -16.05 9.26
C VAL A 69 -0.10 -17.22 8.66
N VAL A 70 -0.11 -17.31 7.34
CA VAL A 70 -0.77 -18.35 6.56
C VAL A 70 0.24 -18.95 5.58
N LYS A 71 0.30 -20.28 5.47
CA LYS A 71 1.22 -20.99 4.56
C LYS A 71 2.69 -20.56 4.70
N ASP A 72 3.10 -20.14 5.88
CA ASP A 72 4.46 -19.71 6.24
C ASP A 72 4.95 -18.38 5.59
N HIS A 73 4.51 -18.03 4.38
CA HIS A 73 5.00 -16.85 3.63
C HIS A 73 3.92 -15.78 3.35
N ILE A 74 2.72 -15.92 3.92
CA ILE A 74 1.64 -14.95 3.74
C ILE A 74 1.29 -14.33 5.09
N LEU A 75 1.45 -13.00 5.20
CA LEU A 75 0.98 -12.24 6.36
C LEU A 75 -0.33 -11.56 6.01
N VAL A 76 -1.42 -11.98 6.66
CA VAL A 76 -2.73 -11.33 6.54
C VAL A 76 -2.98 -10.48 7.78
N PHE A 77 -3.38 -9.23 7.60
CA PHE A 77 -3.64 -8.31 8.71
C PHE A 77 -4.76 -7.33 8.42
N LYS A 78 -5.36 -6.81 9.48
CA LYS A 78 -6.41 -5.79 9.42
C LYS A 78 -6.34 -4.89 10.65
N SER A 79 -6.82 -3.67 10.49
CA SER A 79 -7.04 -2.76 11.60
C SER A 79 -8.33 -3.12 12.35
N LYS A 80 -8.28 -3.10 13.69
CA LYS A 80 -9.46 -3.29 14.55
C LYS A 80 -10.42 -2.08 14.56
N ASP A 81 -9.89 -0.86 14.42
CA ASP A 81 -10.58 0.43 14.53
C ASP A 81 -9.99 1.47 13.54
N ALA A 82 -10.46 2.72 13.58
CA ALA A 82 -9.84 3.85 12.88
C ALA A 82 -8.45 4.12 13.49
N GLN A 83 -7.40 3.68 12.80
CA GLN A 83 -6.07 3.52 13.41
C GLN A 83 -5.01 4.43 12.84
N PRO A 84 -3.97 4.75 13.63
CA PRO A 84 -2.88 5.61 13.21
C PRO A 84 -1.98 4.91 12.19
N GLN A 85 -1.36 5.72 11.33
CA GLN A 85 -0.24 5.29 10.52
C GLN A 85 0.86 4.70 11.43
N THR A 86 1.48 3.62 11.01
CA THR A 86 2.48 2.89 11.80
C THR A 86 3.56 2.31 10.89
N ASN A 87 4.55 1.66 11.48
CA ASN A 87 5.41 0.71 10.79
C ASN A 87 4.96 -0.74 11.06
N LEU A 88 5.37 -1.62 10.15
CA LEU A 88 5.31 -3.08 10.27
C LEU A 88 6.72 -3.63 10.01
N ILE A 89 7.22 -4.44 10.93
CA ILE A 89 8.47 -5.19 10.78
C ILE A 89 8.12 -6.65 10.56
N VAL A 90 8.77 -7.28 9.58
CA VAL A 90 8.67 -8.74 9.34
C VAL A 90 10.06 -9.31 9.17
N HIS A 91 10.35 -10.39 9.88
CA HIS A 91 11.55 -11.20 9.68
C HIS A 91 11.14 -12.57 9.14
N THR A 92 11.81 -12.96 8.07
CA THR A 92 11.77 -14.31 7.53
C THR A 92 13.11 -14.99 7.77
N ASP A 93 13.17 -16.29 7.52
CA ASP A 93 14.40 -17.08 7.51
C ASP A 93 15.46 -16.58 6.49
N LYS A 94 15.09 -15.69 5.55
CA LYS A 94 16.00 -15.15 4.52
C LYS A 94 16.22 -13.65 4.59
N ARG A 95 15.20 -12.89 4.96
CA ARG A 95 15.16 -11.43 4.76
C ARG A 95 14.48 -10.73 5.92
N SER A 96 14.80 -9.45 6.01
CA SER A 96 14.18 -8.54 6.99
C SER A 96 13.51 -7.41 6.23
N TYR A 97 12.29 -7.09 6.63
CA TYR A 97 11.46 -6.10 5.97
C TYR A 97 10.98 -5.06 6.95
N LEU A 98 10.95 -3.81 6.48
CA LEU A 98 10.30 -2.70 7.16
C LEU A 98 9.31 -2.06 6.18
N PHE A 99 8.06 -1.95 6.59
CA PHE A 99 7.00 -1.32 5.83
C PHE A 99 6.49 -0.09 6.58
N THR A 100 6.06 0.92 5.82
CA THR A 100 5.13 1.92 6.33
C THR A 100 3.70 1.43 6.10
N VAL A 101 2.83 1.64 7.08
CA VAL A 101 1.41 1.30 6.99
C VAL A 101 0.65 2.62 7.14
N THR A 102 -0.09 2.97 6.09
CA THR A 102 -0.85 4.23 6.02
C THR A 102 -2.34 3.96 5.87
N VAL A 103 -3.14 4.97 6.21
CA VAL A 103 -4.60 4.90 6.12
C VAL A 103 -5.06 5.55 4.82
N GLY A 104 -5.85 4.80 4.07
CA GLY A 104 -6.60 5.22 2.90
C GLY A 104 -8.10 5.34 3.19
N ASN A 105 -8.92 5.55 2.15
CA ASN A 105 -10.37 5.47 2.31
C ASN A 105 -10.85 4.00 2.36
N ASN A 106 -12.03 3.81 2.92
CA ASN A 106 -12.71 2.52 2.98
C ASN A 106 -13.60 2.23 1.76
N ASN A 107 -13.53 3.07 0.71
CA ASN A 107 -14.15 2.80 -0.59
C ASN A 107 -13.26 1.81 -1.37
N TRP A 108 -13.14 0.59 -0.85
CA TRP A 108 -12.28 -0.46 -1.39
C TRP A 108 -12.66 -0.87 -2.82
N GLU A 109 -13.94 -0.73 -3.19
CA GLU A 109 -14.45 -0.96 -4.55
C GLU A 109 -14.08 0.17 -5.53
N GLY A 110 -13.68 1.34 -5.01
CA GLY A 110 -13.49 2.56 -5.80
C GLY A 110 -12.04 3.05 -5.80
N HIS A 111 -11.48 3.43 -4.65
CA HIS A 111 -10.22 4.18 -4.59
C HIS A 111 -9.59 4.21 -3.17
N PRO A 112 -9.01 3.11 -2.64
CA PRO A 112 -8.42 3.11 -1.28
C PRO A 112 -7.39 4.21 -1.04
N ASN A 113 -6.69 4.71 -2.06
CA ASN A 113 -5.64 5.72 -1.90
C ASN A 113 -6.12 7.19 -1.95
N LYS A 114 -7.44 7.45 -1.99
CA LYS A 114 -7.99 8.81 -2.06
C LYS A 114 -8.75 9.15 -0.78
N ALA A 115 -8.17 9.99 0.08
CA ALA A 115 -8.93 10.66 1.14
C ALA A 115 -10.05 11.52 0.55
#